data_AF-A0A645H5X1-F1
#
_entry.id   AF-A0A645H5X1-F1
#
_cell.length_a   1.000
_cell.length_b   1.000
_cell.length_c   1.000
_cell.angle_alpha   90.00
_cell.angle_beta   90.00
_cell.angle_gamma   90.00
#
_symmetry.space_group_name_H-M   'P 1'
#
loop_
_entity.id
_entity.type
_entity.pdbx_description
1 polymer ?
#
loop_
_entity_poly.entity_id
_entity_poly.type
_entity_poly.pdbx_seq_one_letter_code
_entity_poly.pdbx_strand_id
1 'polypeptide(L)'
;MEDYKALLDSDIESSELLSKLIGNLNRIRVEIKKIEKTGLTRKSWKDVLSQNSGGEKFVSMFILLSSLMSYMRKREGDIDNKEEKKVIIMDNPFAKTNAEHLLEPMFQIAEKYNIQLLCFSGIGGSSVYNKFDKIYEAKVISDKFRNKENVSFKAGSEETLEMSDFTIGKEQISMF
;
A
#
# COMPACT_ATOMS: atom_id res chain seq x y z
N MET A 1 34.36 -15.37 -24.56
CA MET A 1 33.66 -16.15 -23.51
C MET A 1 32.85 -15.24 -22.59
N GLU A 2 33.35 -14.04 -22.24
CA GLU A 2 32.57 -12.98 -21.55
C GLU A 2 31.33 -12.52 -22.34
N ASP A 3 31.45 -12.38 -23.67
CA ASP A 3 30.38 -11.86 -24.53
C ASP A 3 29.12 -12.74 -24.54
N TYR A 4 29.30 -14.07 -24.49
CA TYR A 4 28.19 -15.03 -24.43
C TYR A 4 27.44 -14.98 -23.09
N LYS A 5 28.14 -14.71 -21.98
CA LYS A 5 27.51 -14.57 -20.67
C LYS A 5 26.67 -13.31 -20.60
N ALA A 6 27.20 -12.19 -21.09
CA ALA A 6 26.47 -10.93 -21.13
C ALA A 6 25.20 -11.01 -22.00
N LEU A 7 25.29 -11.68 -23.16
CA LEU A 7 24.13 -11.99 -24.01
C LEU A 7 23.11 -12.84 -23.27
N LEU A 8 23.53 -13.94 -22.64
CA LEU A 8 22.64 -14.81 -21.87
C LEU A 8 21.96 -14.07 -20.72
N ASP A 9 22.73 -13.27 -19.97
CA ASP A 9 22.25 -12.49 -18.84
C ASP A 9 21.17 -11.47 -19.29
N SER A 10 21.36 -10.81 -20.44
CA SER A 10 20.35 -9.91 -21.00
C SER A 10 19.09 -10.64 -21.50
N ASP A 11 19.25 -11.86 -22.03
CA ASP A 11 18.17 -12.60 -22.68
C ASP A 11 17.26 -13.33 -21.67
N ILE A 12 17.78 -13.58 -20.45
CA ILE A 12 17.05 -14.17 -19.32
C ILE A 12 16.48 -13.12 -18.34
N GLU A 13 16.69 -11.83 -18.59
CA GLU A 13 16.03 -10.78 -17.79
C GLU A 13 14.51 -10.96 -17.83
N SER A 14 13.86 -10.81 -16.67
CA SER A 14 12.42 -11.05 -16.56
C SER A 14 11.58 -10.17 -17.49
N SER A 15 12.03 -8.94 -17.77
CA SER A 15 11.42 -8.04 -18.75
C SER A 15 11.51 -8.57 -20.19
N GLU A 16 12.63 -9.18 -20.56
CA GLU A 16 12.85 -9.71 -21.90
C GLU A 16 12.07 -11.01 -22.11
N LEU A 17 12.13 -11.91 -21.13
CA LEU A 17 11.33 -13.14 -21.13
C LEU A 17 9.82 -12.84 -21.17
N LEU A 18 9.37 -11.83 -20.42
CA LEU A 18 7.99 -11.39 -20.45
C LEU A 18 7.62 -10.79 -21.81
N SER A 19 8.48 -9.94 -22.38
CA SER A 19 8.29 -9.37 -23.73
C SER A 19 8.14 -10.44 -24.81
N LYS A 20 8.86 -11.56 -24.70
CA LYS A 20 8.71 -12.69 -25.62
C LYS A 20 7.34 -13.37 -25.51
N LEU A 21 6.77 -13.46 -24.29
CA LEU A 21 5.47 -14.08 -24.05
C LEU A 21 4.29 -13.18 -24.44
N ILE A 22 4.31 -11.93 -23.99
CA ILE A 22 3.20 -10.98 -24.16
C ILE A 22 3.41 -10.00 -25.33
N GLY A 23 4.45 -10.19 -26.14
CA GLY A 23 4.85 -9.26 -27.19
C GLY A 23 5.45 -7.96 -26.63
N ASN A 24 5.56 -6.94 -27.49
CA ASN A 24 6.21 -5.67 -27.12
C ASN A 24 5.59 -5.04 -25.87
N LEU A 25 6.31 -5.07 -24.73
CA LEU A 25 5.90 -4.47 -23.46
C LEU A 25 5.50 -2.99 -23.60
N ASN A 26 6.14 -2.25 -24.51
CA ASN A 26 5.87 -0.83 -24.73
C ASN A 26 4.46 -0.53 -25.30
N ARG A 27 3.71 -1.56 -25.70
CA ARG A 27 2.31 -1.40 -26.14
C ARG A 27 1.35 -1.17 -24.98
N ILE A 28 1.70 -1.60 -23.77
CA ILE A 28 0.86 -1.44 -22.57
C ILE A 28 1.07 -0.02 -22.04
N ARG A 29 0.11 0.87 -22.34
CA ARG A 29 0.15 2.26 -21.89
C ARG A 29 -0.59 2.40 -20.56
N VAL A 30 0.13 2.82 -19.54
CA VAL A 30 -0.43 3.18 -18.23
C VAL A 30 -0.35 4.70 -18.10
N GLU A 31 -1.50 5.32 -17.82
CA GLU A 31 -1.64 6.75 -17.63
C GLU A 31 -2.41 7.04 -16.33
N ILE A 32 -1.96 8.05 -15.60
CA ILE A 32 -2.70 8.58 -14.46
C ILE A 32 -3.41 9.85 -14.90
N LYS A 33 -4.73 9.88 -14.66
CA LYS A 33 -5.56 11.08 -14.82
C LYS A 33 -5.54 11.86 -13.52
N LYS A 34 -5.05 13.10 -13.57
CA LYS A 34 -4.94 13.98 -12.41
C LYS A 34 -5.82 15.20 -12.64
N ILE A 35 -6.56 15.60 -11.62
CA ILE A 35 -7.34 16.84 -11.64
C ILE A 35 -6.49 17.93 -11.02
N GLU A 36 -6.19 18.97 -11.79
CA GLU A 36 -5.50 20.17 -11.33
C GLU A 36 -6.43 21.39 -11.44
N LYS A 37 -6.01 22.54 -10.87
CA LYS A 37 -6.80 23.78 -10.94
C LYS A 37 -7.08 24.23 -12.38
N THR A 38 -6.19 23.89 -13.31
CA THR A 38 -6.27 24.20 -14.74
C THR A 38 -7.10 23.18 -15.54
N GLY A 39 -7.55 22.10 -14.91
CA GLY A 39 -8.37 21.06 -15.53
C GLY A 39 -7.79 19.65 -15.39
N LEU A 40 -8.34 18.72 -16.17
CA LEU A 40 -7.91 17.33 -16.19
C LEU A 40 -6.60 17.17 -16.99
N THR A 41 -5.53 16.76 -16.33
CA THR A 41 -4.25 16.43 -16.95
C THR A 41 -4.06 14.92 -17.00
N ARG A 42 -3.26 14.46 -17.97
CA ARG A 42 -2.85 13.06 -18.11
C ARG A 42 -1.33 13.00 -18.03
N LYS A 43 -0.82 12.08 -17.23
CA LYS A 43 0.61 11.80 -17.15
C LYS A 43 0.86 10.34 -17.50
N SER A 44 1.87 10.08 -18.32
CA SER A 44 2.33 8.70 -18.53
C SER A 44 2.89 8.14 -17.23
N TRP A 45 2.89 6.82 -17.06
CA TRP A 45 3.49 6.19 -15.89
C TRP A 45 4.96 6.58 -15.69
N LYS A 46 5.71 6.74 -16.79
CA LYS A 46 7.09 7.22 -16.77
C LYS A 46 7.20 8.63 -16.19
N ASP A 47 6.29 9.53 -16.56
CA ASP A 47 6.26 10.89 -16.03
C ASP A 47 5.85 10.92 -14.57
N VAL A 48 4.91 10.06 -14.15
CA VAL A 48 4.53 9.90 -12.74
C VAL A 48 5.74 9.48 -11.90
N LEU A 49 6.52 8.49 -12.35
CA LEU A 49 7.68 8.01 -11.61
C LEU A 49 8.83 9.02 -11.53
N SER A 50 8.96 9.91 -12.51
CA SER A 50 10.08 10.86 -12.58
C SER A 50 9.75 12.25 -12.03
N GLN A 51 8.54 12.76 -12.27
CA GLN A 51 8.19 14.17 -12.03
C GLN A 51 7.33 14.40 -10.78
N ASN A 52 6.58 13.39 -10.32
CA ASN A 52 5.70 13.58 -9.17
C ASN A 52 6.51 13.63 -7.86
N SER A 53 5.96 14.31 -6.85
CA SER A 53 6.49 14.25 -5.48
C SER A 53 6.37 12.84 -4.88
N GLY A 54 7.10 12.57 -3.79
CA GLY A 54 7.06 11.27 -3.11
C GLY A 54 5.64 10.84 -2.70
N GLY A 55 4.85 11.78 -2.17
CA GLY A 55 3.47 11.50 -1.78
C GLY A 55 2.50 11.35 -2.96
N GLU A 56 2.67 12.12 -4.04
CA GLU A 56 1.89 11.90 -5.27
C GLU A 56 2.20 10.54 -5.91
N LYS A 57 3.47 10.08 -5.85
CA LYS A 57 3.83 8.71 -6.28
C LYS A 57 3.14 7.66 -5.42
N PHE A 58 3.06 7.87 -4.11
CA PHE A 58 2.34 6.97 -3.19
C PHE A 58 0.86 6.84 -3.56
N VAL A 59 0.15 7.96 -3.73
CA VAL A 59 -1.27 7.94 -4.15
C VAL A 59 -1.44 7.30 -5.54
N SER A 60 -0.53 7.59 -6.48
CA SER A 60 -0.58 6.98 -7.81
C SER A 60 -0.39 5.46 -7.77
N MET A 61 0.50 4.97 -6.91
CA MET A 61 0.72 3.54 -6.71
C MET A 61 -0.48 2.87 -6.04
N PHE A 62 -1.10 3.52 -5.06
CA PHE A 62 -2.32 3.05 -4.41
C PHE A 62 -3.48 2.87 -5.42
N ILE A 63 -3.65 3.84 -6.33
CA ILE A 63 -4.65 3.77 -7.40
C ILE A 63 -4.36 2.61 -8.36
N LEU A 64 -3.09 2.45 -8.77
CA LEU A 64 -2.70 1.36 -9.66
C LEU A 64 -2.95 -0.01 -9.02
N LEU A 65 -2.53 -0.17 -7.76
CA LEU A 65 -2.72 -1.41 -7.01
C LEU A 65 -4.21 -1.76 -6.84
N SER A 66 -5.02 -0.81 -6.38
CA SER A 66 -6.46 -1.03 -6.20
C SER A 66 -7.17 -1.36 -7.51
N SER A 67 -6.76 -0.73 -8.62
CA SER A 67 -7.26 -1.03 -9.97
C SER A 67 -6.91 -2.45 -10.40
N LEU A 68 -5.67 -2.91 -10.16
CA LEU A 68 -5.22 -4.26 -10.48
C LEU A 68 -5.94 -5.32 -9.64
N MET A 69 -6.12 -5.09 -8.34
CA MET A 69 -6.90 -5.97 -7.47
C MET A 69 -8.33 -6.13 -7.99
N SER A 70 -8.96 -5.02 -8.40
CA SER A 70 -10.30 -5.03 -8.97
C SER A 70 -10.36 -5.83 -10.28
N TYR A 71 -9.34 -5.67 -11.12
CA TYR A 71 -9.25 -6.39 -12.40
C TYR A 71 -9.08 -7.90 -12.20
N MET A 72 -8.21 -8.32 -11.28
CA MET A 72 -7.93 -9.73 -11.03
C MET A 72 -9.19 -10.48 -10.56
N ARG A 73 -9.98 -9.87 -9.67
CA ARG A 73 -11.21 -10.47 -9.15
C ARG A 73 -12.31 -10.60 -10.21
N LYS A 74 -12.44 -9.62 -11.12
CA LYS A 74 -13.39 -9.72 -12.25
C LYS A 74 -13.11 -10.90 -13.19
N ARG A 75 -11.87 -11.40 -13.24
CA ARG A 75 -11.49 -12.52 -14.12
C ARG A 75 -11.88 -13.88 -13.55
N GLU A 76 -12.11 -13.99 -12.24
CA GLU A 76 -12.32 -15.28 -11.55
C GLU A 76 -13.79 -15.73 -11.44
N GLY A 77 -14.77 -14.96 -11.93
CA GLY A 77 -16.11 -15.50 -12.20
C GLY A 77 -17.32 -14.71 -11.68
N ASP A 78 -17.14 -13.55 -11.05
CA ASP A 78 -18.28 -12.73 -10.62
C ASP A 78 -18.83 -11.90 -11.79
N ILE A 79 -19.78 -12.50 -12.52
CA ILE A 79 -20.64 -11.83 -13.51
C ILE A 79 -21.63 -10.86 -12.82
N ASP A 80 -21.84 -11.03 -11.51
CA ASP A 80 -22.73 -10.22 -10.71
C ASP A 80 -21.92 -9.07 -10.07
N ASN A 81 -22.28 -7.82 -10.38
CA ASN A 81 -21.69 -6.58 -9.87
C ASN A 81 -21.91 -6.40 -8.35
N LYS A 82 -21.68 -7.43 -7.52
CA LYS A 82 -21.70 -7.28 -6.07
C LYS A 82 -20.49 -6.45 -5.67
N GLU A 83 -20.75 -5.43 -4.87
CA GLU A 83 -19.77 -4.47 -4.37
C GLU A 83 -18.48 -5.16 -3.89
N GLU A 84 -17.46 -5.13 -4.73
CA GLU A 84 -16.23 -5.88 -4.53
C GLU A 84 -15.40 -5.28 -3.39
N LYS A 85 -15.35 -5.98 -2.26
CA LYS A 85 -14.60 -5.56 -1.08
C LYS A 85 -13.13 -5.99 -1.15
N LYS A 86 -12.23 -5.08 -0.80
CA LYS A 86 -10.78 -5.29 -0.76
C LYS A 86 -10.25 -4.97 0.62
N VAL A 87 -9.19 -5.65 1.04
CA VAL A 87 -8.43 -5.30 2.24
C VAL A 87 -7.00 -5.04 1.81
N ILE A 88 -6.45 -3.89 2.19
CA ILE A 88 -5.04 -3.54 1.97
C ILE A 88 -4.40 -3.34 3.34
N ILE A 89 -3.35 -4.12 3.60
CA ILE A 89 -2.53 -4.00 4.80
C ILE A 89 -1.28 -3.20 4.42
N MET A 90 -0.97 -2.15 5.19
CA MET A 90 0.16 -1.26 4.91
C MET A 90 1.04 -1.11 6.14
N ASP A 91 2.32 -1.36 5.97
CA ASP A 91 3.35 -1.03 6.96
C ASP A 91 3.88 0.39 6.72
N ASN A 92 3.74 1.21 7.74
CA ASN A 92 4.09 2.62 7.84
C ASN A 92 3.75 3.48 6.61
N PRO A 93 2.48 3.48 6.13
CA PRO A 93 2.11 4.17 4.88
C PRO A 93 2.30 5.69 4.95
N PHE A 94 2.30 6.29 6.14
CA PHE A 94 2.31 7.73 6.35
C PHE A 94 3.71 8.34 6.51
N ALA A 95 4.77 7.52 6.54
CA ALA A 95 6.15 8.00 6.71
C ALA A 95 6.68 8.81 5.54
N LYS A 96 6.25 8.47 4.32
CA LYS A 96 6.67 9.19 3.11
C LYS A 96 5.75 10.37 2.79
N THR A 97 4.54 10.40 3.37
CA THR A 97 3.56 11.46 3.14
C THR A 97 2.52 11.50 4.27
N ASN A 98 2.57 12.55 5.09
CA ASN A 98 1.58 12.84 6.13
C ASN A 98 0.74 14.09 5.80
N ALA A 99 0.90 14.61 4.59
CA ALA A 99 0.25 15.82 4.14
C ALA A 99 -1.24 15.52 3.87
N GLU A 100 -2.11 16.22 4.58
CA GLU A 100 -3.56 15.98 4.55
C GLU A 100 -4.12 16.01 3.12
N HIS A 101 -3.66 16.94 2.28
CA HIS A 101 -4.09 17.09 0.89
C HIS A 101 -3.73 15.90 -0.03
N LEU A 102 -2.88 14.97 0.42
CA LEU A 102 -2.54 13.73 -0.30
C LEU A 102 -3.21 12.50 0.31
N LEU A 103 -3.39 12.50 1.63
CA LEU A 103 -4.08 11.43 2.33
C LEU A 103 -5.58 11.45 2.06
N GLU A 104 -6.19 12.63 2.04
CA GLU A 104 -7.63 12.79 1.81
C GLU A 104 -8.09 12.14 0.49
N PRO A 105 -7.48 12.41 -0.68
CA PRO A 105 -7.83 11.70 -1.91
C PRO A 105 -7.63 10.18 -1.83
N MET A 106 -6.61 9.71 -1.10
CA MET A 106 -6.35 8.28 -0.95
C MET A 106 -7.50 7.59 -0.18
N PHE A 107 -7.93 8.18 0.95
CA PHE A 107 -9.05 7.66 1.74
C PHE A 107 -10.37 7.72 0.97
N GLN A 108 -10.65 8.80 0.24
CA GLN A 108 -11.85 8.90 -0.61
C GLN A 108 -11.90 7.82 -1.70
N ILE A 109 -10.75 7.48 -2.28
CA ILE A 109 -10.64 6.38 -3.24
C ILE A 109 -10.86 5.04 -2.54
N ALA A 110 -10.29 4.85 -1.36
CA ALA A 110 -10.48 3.64 -0.57
C ALA A 110 -11.96 3.40 -0.26
N GLU A 111 -12.66 4.42 0.25
CA GLU A 111 -14.10 4.39 0.55
C GLU A 111 -14.91 4.09 -0.71
N LYS A 112 -14.71 4.86 -1.79
CA LYS A 112 -15.45 4.71 -3.06
C LYS A 112 -15.34 3.32 -3.67
N TYR A 113 -14.20 2.65 -3.51
CA TYR A 113 -13.94 1.32 -4.09
C TYR A 113 -13.99 0.19 -3.06
N ASN A 114 -14.62 0.42 -1.90
CA ASN A 114 -14.82 -0.55 -0.82
C ASN A 114 -13.53 -1.23 -0.36
N ILE A 115 -12.50 -0.42 -0.12
CA ILE A 115 -11.17 -0.84 0.31
C ILE A 115 -11.03 -0.56 1.80
N GLN A 116 -10.97 -1.63 2.59
CA GLN A 116 -10.59 -1.55 3.99
C GLN A 116 -9.08 -1.41 4.11
N LEU A 117 -8.63 -0.40 4.86
CA LEU A 117 -7.22 -0.16 5.13
C LEU A 117 -6.86 -0.61 6.54
N LEU A 118 -5.84 -1.46 6.65
CA LEU A 118 -5.22 -1.82 7.93
C LEU A 118 -3.80 -1.26 7.93
N CYS A 119 -3.57 -0.20 8.70
CA CYS A 119 -2.31 0.53 8.68
C CYS A 119 -1.58 0.35 10.00
N PHE A 120 -0.36 -0.18 9.93
CA PHE A 120 0.59 -0.15 11.05
C PHE A 120 1.46 1.09 10.86
N SER A 121 1.49 2.03 11.80
CA SER A 121 2.34 3.22 11.64
C SER A 121 2.80 3.76 12.98
N GLY A 122 4.05 4.23 13.01
CA GLY A 122 4.57 5.04 14.11
C GLY A 122 4.21 6.52 14.00
N ILE A 123 3.50 6.92 12.95
CA ILE A 123 3.10 8.30 12.71
C ILE A 123 1.61 8.44 13.01
N GLY A 124 1.34 9.26 14.01
CA GLY A 124 0.01 9.66 14.41
C GLY A 124 -0.26 11.14 14.20
N GLY A 125 -1.37 11.62 14.74
CA GLY A 125 -1.82 13.01 14.66
C GLY A 125 -3.19 13.13 14.01
N SER A 126 -3.82 14.29 14.16
CA SER A 126 -5.20 14.52 13.71
C SER A 126 -5.41 14.25 12.21
N SER A 127 -4.42 14.56 11.37
CA SER A 127 -4.51 14.34 9.91
C SER A 127 -4.59 12.86 9.50
N VAL A 128 -4.13 11.95 10.37
CA VAL A 128 -4.20 10.49 10.15
C VAL A 128 -5.35 9.91 10.97
N TYR A 129 -5.40 10.21 12.27
CA TYR A 129 -6.37 9.64 13.20
C TYR A 129 -7.82 9.95 12.80
N ASN A 130 -8.11 11.16 12.31
CA ASN A 130 -9.47 11.52 11.91
C ASN A 130 -9.94 10.80 10.61
N LYS A 131 -9.08 9.99 9.98
CA LYS A 131 -9.40 9.23 8.76
C LYS A 131 -9.65 7.75 9.02
N PHE A 132 -9.55 7.30 10.27
CA PHE A 132 -9.80 5.92 10.67
C PHE A 132 -10.92 5.87 11.70
N ASP A 133 -11.88 4.98 11.49
CA ASP A 133 -12.93 4.71 12.48
C ASP A 133 -12.37 4.00 13.72
N LYS A 134 -11.31 3.22 13.54
CA LYS A 134 -10.67 2.40 14.57
C LYS A 134 -9.18 2.70 14.65
N ILE A 135 -8.73 3.05 15.85
CA ILE A 135 -7.32 3.31 16.14
C ILE A 135 -6.92 2.47 17.34
N TYR A 136 -5.83 1.74 17.18
CA TYR A 136 -5.23 0.93 18.23
C TYR A 136 -3.81 1.43 18.50
N GLU A 137 -3.54 1.81 19.74
CA GLU A 137 -2.23 2.33 20.16
C GLU A 137 -1.47 1.25 20.93
N ALA A 138 -0.32 0.84 20.40
CA ALA A 138 0.60 -0.08 21.06
C ALA A 138 1.66 0.72 21.84
N LYS A 139 1.77 0.49 23.15
CA LYS A 139 2.79 1.11 24.02
C LYS A 139 3.69 0.06 24.63
N VAL A 140 5.00 0.25 24.46
CA VAL A 140 6.02 -0.51 25.17
C VAL A 140 6.13 0.01 26.60
N ILE A 141 5.93 -0.88 27.57
CA ILE A 141 6.07 -0.64 29.00
C ILE A 141 7.32 -1.38 29.46
N SER A 142 8.33 -0.64 29.91
CA SER A 142 9.55 -1.24 30.47
C SER A 142 9.33 -1.60 31.94
N ASP A 143 9.44 -2.89 32.25
CA ASP A 143 9.55 -3.40 33.61
C ASP A 143 11.04 -3.44 33.98
N LYS A 144 11.51 -2.33 34.55
CA LYS A 144 12.90 -2.19 35.03
C LYS A 144 13.28 -3.22 36.09
N PHE A 145 12.29 -3.74 36.83
CA PHE A 145 12.53 -4.69 37.91
C PHE A 145 12.78 -6.10 37.37
N ARG A 146 12.04 -6.51 36.34
CA ARG A 146 12.19 -7.83 35.71
C ARG A 146 13.13 -7.84 34.50
N ASN A 147 13.70 -6.68 34.14
CA ASN A 147 14.45 -6.48 32.92
C ASN A 147 13.70 -7.02 31.68
N LYS A 148 12.41 -6.72 31.61
CA LYS A 148 11.49 -7.16 30.56
C LYS A 148 10.75 -5.96 29.97
N GLU A 149 10.38 -6.09 28.70
CA GLU A 149 9.50 -5.14 28.02
C GLU A 149 8.18 -5.85 27.74
N ASN A 150 7.07 -5.18 28.04
CA ASN A 150 5.73 -5.66 27.72
C ASN A 150 5.08 -4.68 26.74
N VAL A 151 4.26 -5.17 25.82
CA VAL A 151 3.46 -4.32 24.93
C VAL A 151 2.03 -4.29 25.44
N SER A 152 1.50 -3.09 25.67
CA SER A 152 0.09 -2.87 26.00
C SER A 152 -0.61 -2.25 24.80
N PHE A 153 -1.80 -2.74 24.48
CA PHE A 153 -2.67 -2.14 23.46
C PHE A 153 -3.78 -1.35 24.16
N LYS A 154 -4.05 -0.15 23.66
CA LYS A 154 -5.21 0.65 24.07
C LYS A 154 -6.03 0.99 22.83
N ALA A 155 -7.34 0.80 22.91
CA ALA A 155 -8.25 1.36 21.93
C ALA A 155 -8.24 2.89 22.07
N GLY A 156 -8.19 3.61 20.95
CA GLY A 156 -8.31 5.07 20.93
C GLY A 156 -9.74 5.55 21.21
N SER A 157 -10.74 4.67 21.07
CA SER A 157 -12.16 4.85 21.39
C SER A 157 -12.54 4.05 22.65
N GLU A 158 -13.68 4.35 23.29
CA GLU A 158 -14.23 3.64 24.47
C GLU A 158 -14.66 2.17 24.18
N GLU A 159 -14.12 1.54 23.16
CA GLU A 159 -14.42 0.15 22.82
C GLU A 159 -13.56 -0.82 23.63
N THR A 160 -14.20 -1.88 24.12
CA THR A 160 -13.52 -2.98 24.82
C THR A 160 -12.69 -3.78 23.81
N LEU A 161 -11.39 -3.86 24.07
CA LEU A 161 -10.46 -4.65 23.27
C LEU A 161 -10.37 -6.05 23.88
N GLU A 162 -11.01 -7.04 23.25
CA GLU A 162 -10.83 -8.44 23.61
C GLU A 162 -9.51 -8.94 23.01
N MET A 163 -8.48 -9.03 23.85
CA MET A 163 -7.20 -9.60 23.51
C MET A 163 -7.17 -11.06 23.94
N SER A 164 -7.14 -11.99 22.99
CA SER A 164 -6.65 -13.35 23.25
C SER A 164 -5.15 -13.24 23.57
N ASP A 165 -4.70 -13.81 24.68
CA ASP A 165 -3.31 -13.74 25.14
C ASP A 165 -2.33 -14.13 24.01
N PHE A 166 -1.67 -13.15 23.40
CA PHE A 166 -0.65 -13.38 22.39
C PHE A 166 0.72 -13.40 23.06
N THR A 167 1.34 -14.57 23.13
CA THR A 167 2.70 -14.71 23.65
C THR A 167 3.68 -14.45 22.50
N ILE A 168 4.23 -13.23 22.43
CA ILE A 168 5.33 -12.93 21.48
C ILE A 168 6.58 -13.64 21.99
N GLY A 169 6.89 -14.81 21.44
CA GLY A 169 8.18 -15.46 21.62
C GLY A 169 9.29 -14.57 21.03
N LYS A 170 10.50 -14.63 21.61
CA LYS A 170 11.69 -13.92 21.09
C LYS A 170 12.18 -14.42 19.73
N GLU A 171 11.42 -15.29 19.06
CA GLU A 171 11.73 -15.66 17.69
C GLU A 171 11.30 -14.51 16.79
N GLN A 172 12.30 -13.85 16.22
CA GLN A 172 12.11 -12.91 15.12
C GLN A 172 11.26 -13.60 14.06
N ILE A 173 10.00 -13.19 13.92
CA ILE A 173 9.22 -13.52 12.73
C ILE A 173 9.86 -12.74 11.59
N SER A 174 10.83 -13.37 10.92
CA SER A 174 11.32 -12.90 9.64
C SER A 174 10.17 -13.11 8.66
N MET A 175 9.41 -12.04 8.39
CA MET A 175 8.62 -11.98 7.15
C MET A 175 9.54 -11.52 6.03
N PHE A 176 10.62 -12.26 5.76
CA PHE A 176 11.39 -12.37 4.51
C PHE A 176 12.39 -13.51 4.66
#